data_AF-A0A949RSB2-F1
#
_entry.id   AF-A0A949RSB2-F1
#
_cell.length_a   1.000
_cell.length_b   1.000
_cell.length_c   1.000
_cell.angle_alpha   90.00
_cell.angle_beta   90.00
_cell.angle_gamma   90.00
#
_symmetry.space_group_name_H-M   'P 1'
#
loop_
_entity.id
_entity.type
_entity.pdbx_description
1 polymer ?
#
loop_
_entity_poly.entity_id
_entity_poly.type
_entity_poly.pdbx_seq_one_letter_code
_entity_poly.pdbx_strand_id
1 'polypeptide(L)'
;MILTYLRLRLLEDLHRRIRGGEFTERGLARRLGVSQPHIHNILKGARVMSLELADHIIADLEIPAERLLSAEDLLRIHRRKIDRERS
;
A
#
# COMPACT_ATOMS: atom_id res chain seq x y z
N MET A 1 14.88 -0.66 -3.70
CA MET A 1 14.48 -1.68 -2.70
C MET A 1 13.32 -1.25 -1.80
N ILE A 2 13.35 -0.10 -1.10
CA ILE A 2 12.28 0.30 -0.15
C ILE A 2 10.91 0.50 -0.80
N LEU A 3 10.84 1.18 -1.96
CA LEU A 3 9.57 1.40 -2.67
C LEU A 3 8.91 0.10 -3.16
N THR A 4 9.72 -0.91 -3.48
CA THR A 4 9.23 -2.23 -3.88
C THR A 4 8.64 -2.97 -2.68
N TYR A 5 9.29 -2.86 -1.51
CA TYR A 5 8.80 -3.45 -0.27
C TYR A 5 7.43 -2.88 0.14
N LEU A 6 7.28 -1.55 0.21
CA LEU A 6 6.01 -0.92 0.57
C LEU A 6 4.86 -1.26 -0.38
N ARG A 7 5.14 -1.34 -1.69
CA ARG A 7 4.15 -1.78 -2.68
C ARG A 7 3.69 -3.22 -2.44
N LEU A 8 4.61 -4.13 -2.11
CA LEU A 8 4.26 -5.51 -1.79
C LEU A 8 3.38 -5.58 -0.54
N ARG A 9 3.73 -4.83 0.51
CA ARG A 9 2.94 -4.76 1.75
C ARG A 9 1.55 -4.22 1.52
N LEU A 10 1.42 -3.21 0.65
CA LEU A 10 0.13 -2.66 0.26
C LEU A 10 -0.69 -3.69 -0.54
N LEU A 11 -0.09 -4.38 -1.51
CA LEU A 11 -0.74 -5.45 -2.26
C LEU A 11 -1.22 -6.60 -1.34
N GLU A 12 -0.42 -6.99 -0.37
CA GLU A 12 -0.79 -7.99 0.64
C GLU A 12 -1.99 -7.54 1.48
N ASP A 13 -2.02 -6.27 1.91
CA ASP A 13 -3.17 -5.73 2.64
C ASP A 13 -4.44 -5.75 1.80
N LEU A 14 -4.36 -5.30 0.53
CA LEU A 14 -5.50 -5.33 -0.40
C LEU A 14 -6.01 -6.76 -0.63
N HIS A 15 -5.12 -7.73 -0.86
CA HIS A 15 -5.52 -9.13 -0.99
C HIS A 15 -6.18 -9.66 0.27
N ARG A 16 -5.67 -9.31 1.45
CA ARG A 16 -6.26 -9.74 2.72
C ARG A 16 -7.68 -9.21 2.87
N ARG A 17 -7.91 -7.92 2.61
CA ARG A 17 -9.24 -7.28 2.70
C ARG A 17 -10.22 -7.86 1.69
N ILE A 18 -9.78 -8.14 0.45
CA ILE A 18 -10.61 -8.76 -0.58
C ILE A 18 -11.00 -10.20 -0.19
N ARG A 19 -10.03 -11.01 0.25
CA ARG A 19 -10.30 -12.37 0.72
C ARG A 19 -11.17 -12.40 1.98
N GLY A 20 -11.05 -11.37 2.83
CA GLY A 20 -11.89 -11.16 4.00
C GLY A 20 -13.29 -10.62 3.70
N GLY A 21 -13.60 -10.30 2.44
CA GLY A 21 -14.91 -9.81 2.03
C GLY A 21 -15.16 -8.32 2.31
N GLU A 22 -14.18 -7.56 2.79
CA GLU A 22 -14.30 -6.11 3.00
C GLU A 22 -14.56 -5.39 1.67
N PHE A 23 -13.97 -5.89 0.58
CA PHE A 23 -14.15 -5.38 -0.76
C PHE A 23 -14.23 -6.51 -1.80
N THR A 24 -14.94 -6.25 -2.89
CA THR A 24 -14.71 -7.00 -4.14
C THR A 24 -13.70 -6.25 -5.00
N GLU A 25 -12.98 -6.91 -5.92
CA GLU A 25 -12.08 -6.21 -6.87
C GLU A 25 -12.82 -5.10 -7.64
N ARG A 26 -14.06 -5.37 -8.04
CA ARG A 26 -14.91 -4.41 -8.75
C ARG A 26 -15.32 -3.24 -7.84
N GLY A 27 -15.67 -3.51 -6.59
CA GLY A 27 -16.01 -2.48 -5.60
C GLY A 27 -14.82 -1.58 -5.31
N LEU A 28 -13.63 -2.17 -5.13
CA LEU A 28 -12.38 -1.46 -4.93
C LEU A 28 -12.05 -0.57 -6.14
N ALA A 29 -12.16 -1.10 -7.37
CA ALA A 29 -11.91 -0.31 -8.57
C ALA A 29 -12.85 0.90 -8.69
N ARG A 30 -14.15 0.71 -8.42
CA ARG A 30 -15.13 1.81 -8.42
C ARG A 30 -14.80 2.87 -7.36
N ARG A 31 -14.49 2.44 -6.14
CA ARG A 31 -14.12 3.34 -5.03
C ARG A 31 -12.89 4.18 -5.38
N LEU A 32 -11.88 3.55 -5.98
CA LEU A 32 -10.63 4.21 -6.39
C LEU A 32 -10.74 5.00 -7.71
N GLY A 33 -11.90 5.04 -8.37
CA GLY A 33 -12.08 5.77 -9.62
C GLY A 33 -11.29 5.20 -10.82
N VAL A 34 -10.93 3.92 -10.78
CA VAL A 34 -10.15 3.24 -11.84
C VAL A 34 -10.92 2.09 -12.46
N SER A 35 -10.47 1.62 -13.63
CA SER A 35 -11.11 0.47 -14.28
C SER A 35 -10.86 -0.83 -13.52
N GLN A 36 -11.85 -1.73 -13.48
CA GLN A 36 -11.70 -3.06 -12.88
C GLN A 36 -10.50 -3.83 -13.48
N PRO A 37 -10.25 -3.84 -14.81
CA PRO A 37 -9.07 -4.50 -15.37
C PRO A 37 -7.75 -3.92 -14.86
N HIS A 38 -7.69 -2.62 -14.53
CA HIS A 38 -6.50 -1.99 -13.97
C HIS A 38 -6.18 -2.56 -12.59
N ILE A 39 -7.16 -2.58 -11.68
CA ILE A 39 -7.00 -3.17 -10.33
C ILE A 39 -6.73 -4.66 -10.41
N HIS A 40 -7.47 -5.40 -11.23
CA HIS A 40 -7.27 -6.83 -11.41
C HIS A 40 -5.84 -7.15 -11.88
N ASN A 41 -5.32 -6.40 -12.86
CA ASN A 41 -3.94 -6.59 -13.35
C ASN A 41 -2.89 -6.25 -12.29
N ILE A 42 -3.15 -5.26 -11.43
CA ILE A 42 -2.27 -4.93 -10.30
C ILE A 42 -2.28 -6.04 -9.26
N LEU A 43 -3.46 -6.48 -8.83
CA LEU A 43 -3.60 -7.51 -7.80
C LEU A 43 -2.95 -8.84 -8.22
N LYS A 44 -3.13 -9.27 -9.47
CA LYS A 44 -2.47 -10.50 -9.96
C LYS A 44 -0.99 -10.33 -10.34
N GLY A 45 -0.43 -9.12 -10.19
CA GLY A 45 0.98 -8.84 -10.50
C GLY A 45 1.30 -8.68 -12.00
N ALA A 46 0.30 -8.61 -12.87
CA ALA A 46 0.48 -8.37 -14.31
C ALA A 46 0.81 -6.89 -14.63
N ARG A 47 0.53 -5.96 -13.71
CA ARG A 47 0.94 -4.56 -13.79
C ARG A 47 1.50 -4.09 -12.46
N VAL A 48 2.53 -3.26 -12.52
CA VAL A 48 3.09 -2.60 -11.34
C VAL A 48 2.18 -1.46 -10.90
N MET A 49 1.88 -1.39 -9.61
CA MET A 49 1.16 -0.26 -9.00
C MET A 49 2.03 1.01 -9.07
N SER A 50 1.50 2.09 -9.62
CA SER A 50 2.20 3.38 -9.63
C SER A 50 2.31 3.97 -8.21
N LEU A 51 3.19 4.95 -8.00
CA LEU A 51 3.28 5.61 -6.69
C LEU A 51 2.03 6.42 -6.41
N GLU A 52 1.52 7.14 -7.40
CA GLU A 52 0.32 7.98 -7.26
C GLU A 52 -0.90 7.14 -6.87
N LEU A 53 -1.04 5.96 -7.48
CA LEU A 53 -2.13 5.04 -7.12
C LEU A 53 -1.91 4.44 -5.72
N ALA A 54 -0.67 4.15 -5.32
CA ALA A 54 -0.38 3.66 -3.98
C ALA A 54 -0.76 4.71 -2.92
N ASP A 55 -0.36 5.96 -3.13
CA ASP A 55 -0.69 7.08 -2.24
C ASP A 55 -2.20 7.31 -2.17
N HIS A 56 -2.88 7.27 -3.32
CA HIS A 56 -4.34 7.38 -3.38
C HIS A 56 -5.04 6.27 -2.60
N ILE A 57 -4.60 5.01 -2.74
CA ILE A 57 -5.16 3.87 -2.01
C ILE A 57 -4.95 4.02 -0.50
N ILE A 58 -3.74 4.43 -0.08
CA ILE A 58 -3.41 4.61 1.34
C ILE A 58 -4.33 5.67 1.96
N ALA A 59 -4.52 6.80 1.27
CA ALA A 59 -5.39 7.87 1.73
C ALA A 59 -6.87 7.46 1.75
N ASP A 60 -7.39 6.89 0.65
CA ASP A 60 -8.80 6.54 0.50
C ASP A 60 -9.25 5.42 1.45
N LEU A 61 -8.38 4.44 1.73
CA LEU A 61 -8.66 3.32 2.62
C LEU A 61 -8.20 3.55 4.06
N GLU A 62 -7.72 4.77 4.36
CA GLU A 62 -7.18 5.18 5.67
C GLU A 62 -6.21 4.14 6.25
N ILE A 63 -5.27 3.67 5.41
CA ILE A 63 -4.35 2.60 5.80
C ILE A 63 -3.31 3.18 6.76
N PRO A 64 -3.28 2.73 8.02
CA PRO A 64 -2.34 3.28 8.96
C PRO A 64 -0.93 2.69 8.72
N ALA A 65 0.10 3.45 9.09
CA ALA A 65 1.49 3.16 8.72
C ALA A 65 1.95 1.77 9.21
N GLU A 66 1.49 1.32 10.37
CA GLU A 66 1.79 0.02 10.97
C GLU A 66 1.26 -1.18 10.16
N ARG A 67 0.29 -0.97 9.26
CA ARG A 67 -0.12 -2.03 8.32
C ARG A 67 0.92 -2.27 7.23
N LEU A 68 1.69 -1.25 6.88
CA LEU A 68 2.66 -1.29 5.78
C LEU A 68 4.10 -1.47 6.29
N LEU A 69 4.41 -0.92 7.46
CA LEU A 69 5.74 -0.88 8.06
C LEU A 69 5.82 -1.82 9.26
N SER A 70 6.94 -2.54 9.38
CA SER A 70 7.25 -3.27 10.60
C SER A 70 7.69 -2.32 11.73
N ALA A 71 7.65 -2.80 12.98
CA ALA A 71 8.22 -2.07 14.11
C ALA A 71 9.71 -1.74 13.88
N GLU A 72 10.45 -2.65 13.26
CA GLU A 72 11.85 -2.44 12.89
C GLU A 72 12.01 -1.31 11.86
N ASP A 73 11.12 -1.23 10.87
CA ASP A 73 11.12 -0.14 9.89
C ASP A 73 10.88 1.22 10.56
N LEU A 74 9.90 1.29 11.46
CA LEU A 74 9.57 2.51 12.20
C LEU A 74 10.73 2.94 13.10
N LEU A 75 11.35 2.00 13.82
CA LEU A 75 12.54 2.26 14.65
C LEU A 75 13.71 2.77 13.81
N ARG A 76 13.92 2.19 12.62
CA ARG A 76 14.96 2.61 11.68
C ARG A 76 14.72 4.03 11.16
N ILE A 77 13.47 4.38 10.83
CA ILE A 77 13.09 5.74 10.40
C ILE A 77 13.30 6.73 11.54
N HIS A 78 12.84 6.39 12.75
CA HIS A 78 12.98 7.23 13.94
C HIS A 78 14.45 7.51 14.26
N ARG A 79 15.30 6.48 14.26
CA ARG A 79 16.75 6.60 14.50
C ARG A 79 17.41 7.56 13.51
N ARG A 80 17.14 7.40 12.20
CA ARG A 80 17.67 8.30 11.17
C ARG A 80 17.22 9.74 11.33
N LYS A 81 15.99 9.97 11.83
CA LYS A 81 15.48 11.31 12.06
C LYS A 81 16.24 11.99 13.22
N ILE A 82 16.45 11.27 14.32
CA ILE A 82 17.25 11.73 15.45
C ILE A 82 18.69 12.06 15.01
N ASP A 83 19.30 11.20 14.21
CA ASP A 83 20.68 11.41 13.74
C ASP A 83 20.81 12.63 12.82
N ARG A 84 19.77 12.95 12.04
CA ARG A 84 19.72 14.15 11.18
C ARG A 84 19.46 15.45 11.95
N GLU A 85 18.71 15.40 13.04
CA GLU A 85 18.43 16.57 13.88
C GLU A 85 19.62 16.95 14.78
N ARG A 86 20.60 16.05 14.91
CA ARG A 86 21.83 16.26 15.71
C ARG A 86 23.04 16.69 14.89
N SER A 87 22.90 16.80 13.58
CA SER A 87 23.98 17.12 12.62
C SER A 87 23.74 18.46 11.94
#